data_AF-A0A146M510-F1
#
_entry.id   AF-A0A146M510-F1
#
_cell.length_a   1.000
_cell.length_b   1.000
_cell.length_c   1.000
_cell.angle_alpha   90.00
_cell.angle_beta   90.00
_cell.angle_gamma   90.00
#
_symmetry.space_group_name_H-M   'P 1'
#
loop_
_entity.id
_entity.type
_entity.pdbx_description
1 polymer ?
#
loop_
_entity_poly.entity_id
_entity_poly.type
_entity_poly.pdbx_seq_one_letter_code
_entity_poly.pdbx_strand_id
1 'polypeptide(L)'
;EEHSLTNSEQYDVIVCSEVIEHVPVKDSFVNSCVAATKPGGSLFYTTISQSTVAWVMAIIMAEYVLRLLPTGTHEYDKFITPKDLSCYLEKANCNVLTVSGMMYNPLTNKWSWCPYNAVNYCLHAIKRYK
;
A
#
# COMPACT_ATOMS: atom_id res chain seq x y z
N GLU A 1 -8.68 6.38 -12.08
CA GLU A 1 -8.50 5.54 -13.28
C GLU A 1 -8.81 6.33 -14.55
N GLU A 2 -9.96 6.98 -14.68
CA GLU A 2 -10.25 7.82 -15.88
C GLU A 2 -9.19 8.90 -16.15
N HIS A 3 -8.66 9.53 -15.10
CA HIS A 3 -7.60 10.56 -15.21
C HIS A 3 -6.35 10.07 -15.96
N SER A 4 -5.94 8.82 -15.79
CA SER A 4 -4.74 8.30 -16.45
C SER A 4 -4.93 8.11 -17.97
N LEU A 5 -6.18 8.04 -18.45
CA LEU A 5 -6.47 7.89 -19.88
C LEU A 5 -6.10 9.14 -20.68
N THR A 6 -6.21 10.32 -20.07
CA THR A 6 -5.87 11.61 -20.70
C THR A 6 -4.53 12.17 -20.23
N ASN A 7 -3.93 11.61 -19.18
CA ASN A 7 -2.67 12.06 -18.57
C ASN A 7 -1.61 10.95 -18.52
N SER A 8 -1.46 10.22 -19.63
CA SER A 8 -0.43 9.17 -19.76
C SER A 8 0.97 9.79 -19.69
N GLU A 9 1.85 9.19 -18.89
CA GLU A 9 3.27 9.55 -18.76
C GLU A 9 3.49 11.05 -18.45
N GLN A 10 2.62 11.65 -17.63
CA GLN A 10 2.70 13.06 -17.26
C GLN A 10 3.42 13.29 -15.92
N TYR A 11 3.49 12.28 -15.05
CA TYR A 11 3.95 12.44 -13.67
C TYR A 11 5.31 11.80 -13.43
N ASP A 12 6.21 12.54 -12.80
CA ASP A 12 7.52 12.03 -12.36
C ASP A 12 7.40 11.15 -11.10
N VAL A 13 6.41 11.44 -10.25
CA VAL A 13 6.15 10.70 -9.02
C VAL A 13 4.64 10.54 -8.81
N ILE A 14 4.22 9.35 -8.40
CA ILE A 14 2.88 9.06 -7.88
C ILE A 14 2.99 8.55 -6.45
N VAL A 15 2.13 9.05 -5.57
CA VAL A 15 2.01 8.61 -4.17
C VAL A 15 0.58 8.16 -3.92
N CYS A 16 0.42 6.89 -3.60
CA CYS A 16 -0.84 6.25 -3.27
C CYS A 16 -0.83 5.84 -1.79
N SER A 17 -1.32 6.71 -0.91
CA SER A 17 -1.25 6.50 0.54
C SER A 17 -2.61 6.11 1.11
N GLU A 18 -2.73 4.90 1.66
CA GLU A 18 -3.94 4.34 2.29
C GLU A 18 -5.19 4.34 1.39
N VAL A 19 -4.98 4.17 0.08
CA VAL A 19 -6.07 4.15 -0.92
C VAL A 19 -6.34 2.73 -1.43
N ILE A 20 -5.30 1.94 -1.63
CA ILE A 20 -5.38 0.70 -2.43
C ILE A 20 -6.24 -0.38 -1.78
N GLU A 21 -6.34 -0.42 -0.45
CA GLU A 21 -7.25 -1.35 0.26
C GLU A 21 -8.73 -1.08 -0.02
N HIS A 22 -9.09 0.15 -0.39
CA HIS A 22 -10.47 0.55 -0.69
C HIS A 22 -10.82 0.41 -2.17
N VAL A 23 -9.85 0.08 -3.01
CA VAL A 23 -10.05 -0.11 -4.44
C VAL A 23 -10.64 -1.50 -4.71
N PRO A 24 -11.76 -1.58 -5.47
CA PRO A 24 -12.39 -2.87 -5.79
C PRO A 24 -11.54 -3.73 -6.73
N VAL A 25 -10.92 -3.14 -7.75
CA VAL A 25 -10.07 -3.84 -8.73
C VAL A 25 -8.63 -3.30 -8.65
N LYS A 26 -7.86 -3.82 -7.69
CA LYS A 26 -6.51 -3.31 -7.34
C LYS A 26 -5.53 -3.32 -8.52
N ASP A 27 -5.56 -4.36 -9.36
CA ASP A 27 -4.71 -4.47 -10.56
C ASP A 27 -4.97 -3.33 -11.56
N SER A 28 -6.24 -3.02 -11.82
CA SER A 28 -6.63 -1.93 -12.74
C SER A 28 -6.16 -0.56 -12.25
N PHE A 29 -6.26 -0.33 -10.94
CA PHE A 29 -5.77 0.88 -10.30
C PHE A 29 -4.25 1.01 -10.41
N VAL A 30 -3.50 -0.06 -10.10
CA VAL A 30 -2.04 -0.08 -10.25
C VAL A 30 -1.64 0.22 -11.69
N ASN A 31 -2.29 -0.41 -12.66
CA ASN A 31 -2.03 -0.15 -14.09
C ASN A 31 -2.31 1.30 -14.47
N SER A 32 -3.39 1.90 -13.94
CA SER A 32 -3.73 3.30 -14.17
C SER A 32 -2.67 4.25 -13.61
N CYS A 33 -2.19 3.99 -12.39
CA CYS A 33 -1.08 4.76 -11.81
C CYS A 33 0.18 4.65 -12.68
N VAL A 34 0.59 3.43 -13.03
CA VAL A 34 1.80 3.22 -13.85
C VAL A 34 1.67 3.82 -15.25
N ALA A 35 0.48 3.82 -15.86
CA ALA A 35 0.23 4.49 -17.13
C ALA A 35 0.46 6.01 -17.04
N ALA A 36 0.02 6.63 -15.95
CA ALA A 36 0.20 8.07 -15.72
C ALA A 36 1.64 8.46 -15.36
N THR A 37 2.45 7.54 -14.83
CA THR A 37 3.86 7.78 -14.49
C THR A 37 4.76 7.78 -15.73
N LYS A 38 5.71 8.72 -15.81
CA LYS A 38 6.77 8.74 -16.83
C LYS A 38 7.68 7.51 -16.72
N PRO A 39 8.29 7.04 -17.82
CA PRO A 39 9.41 6.10 -17.74
C PRO A 39 10.52 6.64 -16.82
N GLY A 40 11.03 5.82 -15.90
CA GLY A 40 11.96 6.24 -14.85
C GLY A 40 11.32 6.94 -13.64
N GLY A 41 10.02 7.23 -13.69
CA GLY A 41 9.28 7.85 -12.59
C GLY A 41 9.02 6.89 -11.43
N SER A 42 8.84 7.46 -10.24
CA SER A 42 8.65 6.70 -8.99
C SER A 42 7.18 6.52 -8.64
N LEU A 43 6.87 5.37 -8.06
CA LEU A 43 5.58 5.09 -7.45
C LEU A 43 5.79 4.68 -5.99
N PHE A 44 5.06 5.32 -5.11
CA PHE A 44 5.04 5.01 -3.67
C PHE A 44 3.65 4.55 -3.27
N TYR A 45 3.59 3.46 -2.51
CA TYR A 45 2.34 2.95 -1.94
C TYR A 45 2.50 2.79 -0.44
N THR A 46 1.55 3.31 0.34
CA THR A 46 1.41 2.96 1.76
C THR A 46 0.06 2.32 2.00
N THR A 47 0.04 1.26 2.81
CA THR A 47 -1.19 0.56 3.17
C THR A 47 -0.97 -0.36 4.37
N ILE A 48 -2.07 -0.78 4.98
CA ILE A 48 -2.10 -1.87 5.96
C ILE A 48 -1.91 -3.21 5.24
N SER A 49 -1.03 -4.03 5.79
CA SER A 49 -0.69 -5.34 5.21
C SER A 49 -1.81 -6.35 5.47
N GLN A 50 -2.13 -7.15 4.46
CA GLN A 50 -3.03 -8.29 4.63
C GLN A 50 -2.32 -9.42 5.37
N SER A 51 -2.14 -9.26 6.68
CA SER A 51 -1.57 -10.30 7.53
C SER A 51 -2.43 -10.51 8.77
N THR A 52 -2.38 -11.73 9.30
CA THR A 52 -3.02 -12.07 10.58
C THR A 52 -2.54 -11.15 11.70
N VAL A 53 -1.30 -10.66 11.65
CA VAL A 53 -0.74 -9.75 12.66
C VAL A 53 -1.35 -8.35 12.54
N ALA A 54 -1.52 -7.82 11.33
CA ALA A 54 -2.23 -6.55 11.12
C ALA A 54 -3.69 -6.64 11.59
N TRP A 55 -4.35 -7.77 11.29
CA TRP A 55 -5.72 -8.03 11.71
C TRP A 55 -5.87 -8.12 13.22
N VAL A 56 -4.98 -8.86 13.90
CA VAL A 56 -4.95 -8.94 15.36
C VAL A 56 -4.66 -7.57 15.97
N MET A 57 -3.72 -6.80 15.43
CA MET A 57 -3.46 -5.42 15.90
C MET A 57 -4.67 -4.51 15.71
N ALA A 58 -5.35 -4.58 14.56
CA ALA A 58 -6.55 -3.81 14.29
C ALA A 58 -7.71 -4.17 15.25
N ILE A 59 -7.91 -5.46 15.52
CA ILE A 59 -8.90 -5.96 16.48
C ILE A 59 -8.56 -5.52 17.90
N ILE A 60 -7.32 -5.70 18.34
CA ILE A 60 -6.89 -5.26 19.68
C ILE A 60 -7.10 -3.75 19.83
N MET A 61 -6.73 -2.97 18.82
CA MET A 61 -6.87 -1.52 18.84
C MET A 61 -8.34 -1.07 18.83
N ALA A 62 -9.18 -1.67 17.98
CA ALA A 62 -10.58 -1.28 17.80
C ALA A 62 -11.51 -1.79 18.91
N GLU A 63 -11.36 -3.04 19.34
CA GLU A 63 -12.25 -3.69 20.31
C GLU A 63 -11.78 -3.45 21.76
N TYR A 64 -10.48 -3.53 22.02
CA TYR A 64 -9.97 -3.52 23.40
C TYR A 64 -9.40 -2.17 23.84
N VAL A 65 -8.73 -1.44 22.95
CA VAL A 65 -8.13 -0.14 23.28
C VAL A 65 -9.15 0.99 23.11
N LEU A 66 -9.82 1.06 21.95
CA LEU A 66 -10.73 2.16 21.63
C LEU A 66 -12.21 1.85 21.91
N ARG A 67 -12.59 0.56 22.09
CA ARG A 67 -13.98 0.09 22.29
C ARG A 67 -14.98 0.65 21.29
N LEU A 68 -14.55 0.83 20.04
CA LEU A 68 -15.35 1.51 19.03
C LEU A 68 -16.33 0.58 18.31
N LEU A 69 -16.09 -0.73 18.32
CA LEU A 69 -16.85 -1.70 17.52
C LEU A 69 -17.20 -2.98 18.31
N PRO A 70 -18.35 -3.63 18.01
CA PRO A 70 -18.70 -4.95 18.55
C PRO A 70 -17.77 -6.04 18.04
N THR A 71 -17.54 -7.07 18.86
CA THR A 71 -16.70 -8.23 18.52
C THR A 71 -17.16 -8.90 17.22
N GLY A 72 -16.25 -9.03 16.23
CA GLY A 72 -16.48 -9.86 15.02
C GLY A 72 -16.86 -9.14 13.70
N THR A 73 -16.72 -7.82 13.58
CA THR A 73 -17.17 -7.03 12.42
C THR A 73 -16.16 -6.84 11.26
N HIS A 74 -14.97 -7.45 11.28
CA HIS A 74 -13.87 -7.00 10.40
C HIS A 74 -13.73 -7.79 9.08
N GLU A 75 -14.01 -7.13 7.95
CA GLU A 75 -13.75 -7.62 6.58
C GLU A 75 -12.24 -7.58 6.25
N TYR A 76 -11.52 -8.62 6.68
CA TYR A 76 -10.08 -8.83 6.44
C TYR A 76 -9.68 -8.90 4.96
N ASP A 77 -10.62 -9.26 4.08
CA ASP A 77 -10.34 -9.60 2.68
C ASP A 77 -10.02 -8.40 1.78
N LYS A 78 -10.10 -7.17 2.31
CA LYS A 78 -9.88 -5.94 1.53
C LYS A 78 -8.41 -5.50 1.46
N PHE A 79 -7.57 -5.92 2.40
CA PHE A 79 -6.15 -5.55 2.41
C PHE A 79 -5.36 -6.26 1.31
N ILE A 80 -4.14 -5.79 1.04
CA ILE A 80 -3.23 -6.36 0.03
C ILE A 80 -1.87 -6.68 0.64
N THR A 81 -1.36 -7.88 0.37
CA THR A 81 -0.02 -8.26 0.83
C THR A 81 1.05 -7.49 0.06
N PRO A 82 2.23 -7.22 0.66
CA PRO A 82 3.33 -6.59 -0.06
C PRO A 82 3.77 -7.38 -1.30
N LYS A 83 3.63 -8.71 -1.26
CA LYS A 83 3.97 -9.60 -2.36
C LYS A 83 3.00 -9.44 -3.54
N ASP A 84 1.71 -9.37 -3.26
CA ASP A 84 0.70 -9.21 -4.31
C ASP A 84 0.81 -7.83 -4.97
N LEU A 85 1.03 -6.77 -4.18
CA LEU A 85 1.26 -5.44 -4.74
C LEU A 85 2.53 -5.39 -5.59
N SER A 86 3.61 -6.02 -5.13
CA SER A 86 4.84 -6.13 -5.91
C SER A 86 4.61 -6.85 -7.24
N CYS A 87 3.84 -7.94 -7.22
CA CYS A 87 3.48 -8.70 -8.42
C CYS A 87 2.67 -7.84 -9.42
N TYR A 88 1.70 -7.06 -8.96
CA TYR A 88 0.96 -6.13 -9.83
C TYR A 88 1.88 -5.08 -10.47
N LEU A 89 2.78 -4.49 -9.69
CA LEU A 89 3.72 -3.49 -10.19
C LEU A 89 4.72 -4.08 -11.19
N GLU A 90 5.26 -5.27 -10.92
CA GLU A 90 6.18 -5.94 -11.84
C GLU A 90 5.51 -6.30 -13.17
N LYS A 91 4.27 -6.81 -13.13
CA LYS A 91 3.45 -7.05 -14.33
C LYS A 91 3.18 -5.77 -15.12
N ALA A 92 3.04 -4.64 -14.43
CA ALA A 92 2.87 -3.32 -15.02
C ALA A 92 4.18 -2.68 -15.52
N ASN A 93 5.28 -3.45 -15.65
CA ASN A 93 6.59 -2.97 -16.08
C ASN A 93 7.28 -1.99 -15.10
N CYS A 94 7.06 -2.19 -13.80
CA CYS A 94 7.84 -1.52 -12.75
C CYS A 94 8.91 -2.44 -12.14
N ASN A 95 9.93 -1.83 -11.56
CA ASN A 95 10.92 -2.49 -10.71
C ASN A 95 10.67 -2.09 -9.26
N VAL A 96 10.32 -3.04 -8.40
CA VAL A 96 10.14 -2.79 -6.97
C VAL A 96 11.52 -2.70 -6.32
N LEU A 97 11.82 -1.57 -5.71
CA LEU A 97 13.14 -1.32 -5.11
C LEU A 97 13.17 -1.63 -3.63
N THR A 98 12.12 -1.25 -2.90
CA THR A 98 12.11 -1.36 -1.45
C THR A 98 10.69 -1.55 -0.95
N VAL A 99 10.57 -2.40 0.07
CA VAL A 99 9.37 -2.55 0.89
C VAL A 99 9.83 -2.42 2.34
N SER A 100 9.25 -1.47 3.07
CA SER A 100 9.60 -1.23 4.47
C SER A 100 8.34 -1.07 5.31
N GLY A 101 8.32 -1.69 6.49
CA GLY A 101 7.26 -1.45 7.47
C GLY A 101 7.48 -0.14 8.23
N MET A 102 6.43 0.33 8.90
CA MET A 102 6.50 1.43 9.84
C MET A 102 6.01 0.97 11.21
N MET A 103 6.80 1.26 12.24
CA MET A 103 6.47 0.94 13.62
C MET A 103 6.42 2.21 14.45
N TYR A 104 5.35 2.35 15.25
CA TYR A 104 5.20 3.41 16.22
C TYR A 104 5.76 2.97 17.57
N ASN A 105 6.64 3.79 18.15
CA ASN A 105 7.15 3.61 19.50
C ASN A 105 6.40 4.54 20.47
N PRO A 106 5.51 4.02 21.33
CA PRO A 106 4.70 4.84 22.23
C PRO A 106 5.53 5.49 23.35
N LEU A 107 6.68 4.90 23.73
CA LEU A 107 7.54 5.45 24.78
C LEU A 107 8.25 6.72 24.32
N THR A 108 8.63 6.77 23.05
CA THR A 108 9.33 7.94 22.47
C THR A 108 8.41 8.81 21.62
N ASN A 109 7.16 8.40 21.42
CA ASN A 109 6.17 9.04 20.54
C ASN A 109 6.74 9.31 19.14
N LYS A 110 7.42 8.31 18.56
CA LYS A 110 8.08 8.42 17.25
C LYS A 110 7.75 7.24 16.36
N TRP A 111 7.64 7.52 15.07
CA TRP A 111 7.59 6.52 14.02
C TRP A 111 8.99 6.22 13.51
N SER A 112 9.24 4.95 13.22
CA SER A 112 10.50 4.48 12.64
C SER A 112 10.23 3.46 11.55
N TRP A 113 11.06 3.50 10.50
CA TRP A 113 11.11 2.46 9.48
C TRP A 113 11.64 1.16 10.08
N CYS A 114 11.07 0.03 9.67
CA CYS A 114 11.52 -1.28 10.09
C CYS A 114 11.42 -2.29 8.92
N PRO A 115 12.19 -3.39 8.95
CA PRO A 115 12.08 -4.43 7.94
C PRO A 115 10.77 -5.24 8.05
N TYR A 116 10.02 -5.09 9.14
CA TYR A 116 8.81 -5.88 9.41
C TYR A 116 7.57 -5.24 8.77
N ASN A 117 7.14 -5.77 7.63
CA ASN A 117 6.06 -5.25 6.79
C ASN A 117 4.71 -5.97 6.96
N ALA A 118 4.54 -6.73 8.05
CA ALA A 118 3.32 -7.50 8.28
C ALA A 118 2.18 -6.67 8.90
N VAL A 119 2.44 -5.49 9.47
CA VAL A 119 1.37 -4.62 10.02
C VAL A 119 0.94 -3.59 8.99
N ASN A 120 1.88 -2.80 8.51
CA ASN A 120 1.73 -1.82 7.45
C ASN A 120 3.04 -1.80 6.66
N TYR A 121 3.01 -1.18 5.48
CA TYR A 121 4.22 -1.02 4.70
C TYR A 121 4.16 0.17 3.77
N CYS A 122 5.34 0.68 3.43
CA CYS A 122 5.61 1.57 2.33
C CYS A 122 6.39 0.78 1.27
N LEU A 123 5.92 0.84 0.03
CA LEU A 123 6.56 0.23 -1.13
C LEU A 123 6.99 1.33 -2.10
N HIS A 124 8.24 1.26 -2.55
CA HIS A 124 8.78 2.10 -3.62
C HIS A 124 9.11 1.26 -4.85
N ALA A 125 8.59 1.70 -6.00
CA ALA A 125 8.88 1.12 -7.30
C ALA A 125 9.21 2.20 -8.34
N ILE A 126 9.94 1.81 -9.38
CA ILE A 126 10.28 2.69 -10.51
C ILE A 126 9.74 2.08 -11.80
N LYS A 127 9.04 2.88 -12.61
CA LYS A 127 8.60 2.45 -13.96
C LYS A 127 9.81 2.26 -14.87
N ARG A 128 9.95 1.10 -15.50
CA ARG A 128 11.08 0.83 -16.41
C ARG A 128 10.96 1.64 -17.70
N TYR A 129 12.10 1.97 -18.29
CA TYR A 129 12.16 2.40 -19.69
C TYR A 129 11.74 1.23 -20.58
N LYS A 130 11.05 1.54 -21.68
CA LYS A 130 10.71 0.56 -22.71
C LYS A 130 11.94 0.17 -23.51
#